data_AF-L2FT27-F1
#
_entry.id   AF-L2FT27-F1
#
_cell.length_a   1.000
_cell.length_b   1.000
_cell.length_c   1.000
_cell.angle_alpha   90.00
_cell.angle_beta   90.00
_cell.angle_gamma   90.00
#
_symmetry.space_group_name_H-M   'P 1'
#
loop_
_entity.id
_entity.type
_entity.pdbx_description
1 polymer ?
#
loop_
_entity_poly.entity_id
_entity_poly.type
_entity_poly.pdbx_seq_one_letter_code
_entity_poly.pdbx_strand_id
1 'polypeptide(L)'
;MDEGDPHLLSGFWSLAGLFAPLDTSFIALLNQEKVATPPSNAALTLIETAVNSALRASSELKDTQKANLRVTQLWLRIILWQLRLRFGYLQVAEEAAQSSMTYHYPLEVAKDLVLSTRDLPVDSIKVHGVGLTEKLFDIASAAVDVLARVPITPSSPHRMGAGPEDDLNYMRRLITRLPGGNSIYDELLDKHIQQAVPSMVLGGGTPGQSGHPT
;
A
#
# COMPACT_ATOMS: atom_id res chain seq x y z
N MET A 1 -8.19 31.93 24.01
CA MET A 1 -7.99 30.52 24.38
C MET A 1 -8.19 29.74 23.11
N ASP A 2 -7.11 29.15 22.59
CA ASP A 2 -7.11 28.33 21.37
C ASP A 2 -7.61 26.95 21.77
N GLU A 3 -8.91 26.72 21.61
CA GLU A 3 -9.52 25.41 21.82
C GLU A 3 -9.12 24.55 20.60
N GLY A 4 -8.02 23.81 20.75
CA GLY A 4 -7.37 23.11 19.64
C GLY A 4 -8.35 22.26 18.82
N ASP A 5 -8.33 22.42 17.50
CA ASP A 5 -9.20 21.74 16.53
C ASP A 5 -9.34 20.23 16.88
N PRO A 6 -10.52 19.76 17.30
CA PRO A 6 -10.74 18.37 17.72
C PRO A 6 -10.33 17.34 16.66
N HIS A 7 -10.41 17.71 15.38
CA HIS A 7 -9.99 16.86 14.27
C HIS A 7 -8.46 16.72 14.20
N LEU A 8 -7.70 17.79 14.52
CA LEU A 8 -6.24 17.73 14.59
C LEU A 8 -5.79 16.77 15.69
N LEU A 9 -6.42 16.83 16.85
CA LEU A 9 -6.10 15.96 17.96
C LEU A 9 -6.42 14.50 17.64
N SER A 10 -7.58 14.21 17.04
CA SER A 10 -7.92 12.85 16.62
C SER A 10 -6.97 12.30 15.56
N GLY A 11 -6.61 13.11 14.56
CA GLY A 11 -5.66 12.69 13.52
C GLY A 11 -4.28 12.40 14.08
N PHE A 12 -3.81 13.21 15.03
CA PHE A 12 -2.55 12.99 15.73
C PHE A 12 -2.57 11.68 16.54
N TRP A 13 -3.62 11.42 17.32
CA TRP A 13 -3.72 10.18 18.09
C TRP A 13 -3.78 8.93 17.21
N SER A 14 -4.47 8.98 16.08
CA SER A 14 -4.46 7.88 15.11
C SER A 14 -3.07 7.68 14.51
N LEU A 15 -2.34 8.76 14.20
CA LEU A 15 -0.99 8.66 13.68
C LEU A 15 -0.05 8.06 14.74
N ALA A 16 -0.09 8.57 15.96
CA ALA A 16 0.67 8.01 17.07
C ALA A 16 0.33 6.53 17.31
N GLY A 17 -0.95 6.17 17.24
CA GLY A 17 -1.41 4.79 17.37
C GLY A 17 -0.87 3.84 16.31
N LEU A 18 -0.64 4.31 15.07
CA LEU A 18 -0.03 3.49 14.02
C LEU A 18 1.42 3.11 14.33
N PHE A 19 2.17 4.01 14.96
CA PHE A 19 3.60 3.81 15.24
C PHE A 19 3.88 3.30 16.66
N ALA A 20 2.94 3.46 17.60
CA ALA A 20 3.06 3.00 18.97
C ALA A 20 3.49 1.52 19.14
N PRO A 21 3.01 0.54 18.34
CA PRO A 21 3.43 -0.85 18.49
C PRO A 21 4.80 -1.17 17.86
N LEU A 22 5.44 -0.21 17.18
CA LEU A 22 6.70 -0.41 16.46
C LEU A 22 7.89 -0.03 17.37
N ASP A 23 8.28 -0.96 18.23
CA ASP A 23 9.38 -0.78 19.17
C ASP A 23 10.77 -0.91 18.50
N THR A 24 11.82 -0.72 19.29
CA THR A 24 13.21 -0.85 18.83
C THR A 24 13.51 -2.22 18.23
N SER A 25 12.90 -3.29 18.74
CA SER A 25 13.08 -4.65 18.20
C SER A 25 12.45 -4.77 16.82
N PHE A 26 11.27 -4.18 16.61
CA PHE A 26 10.65 -4.10 15.28
C PHE A 26 11.52 -3.31 14.29
N ILE A 27 12.08 -2.17 14.72
CA ILE A 27 12.97 -1.37 13.86
C ILE A 27 14.25 -2.12 13.51
N ALA A 28 14.85 -2.84 14.46
CA ALA A 28 16.02 -3.68 14.20
C ALA A 28 15.70 -4.80 13.18
N LEU A 29 14.51 -5.40 13.27
CA LEU A 29 14.03 -6.37 12.28
C LEU A 29 13.87 -5.73 10.90
N LEU A 30 13.32 -4.52 10.81
CA LEU A 30 13.17 -3.80 9.54
C LEU A 30 14.53 -3.51 8.91
N ASN A 31 15.51 -3.10 9.71
CA ASN A 31 16.90 -2.84 9.29
C ASN A 31 17.71 -4.10 8.95
N GLN A 32 17.11 -5.30 9.03
CA GLN A 32 17.77 -6.58 8.80
C GLN A 32 18.96 -6.82 9.75
N GLU A 33 18.91 -6.26 10.95
CA GLU A 33 19.92 -6.52 11.97
C GLU A 33 19.90 -7.99 12.38
N LYS A 34 21.07 -8.51 12.79
CA LYS A 34 21.16 -9.88 13.30
C LYS A 34 20.47 -9.95 14.66
N VAL A 35 19.24 -10.44 14.66
CA VAL A 35 18.47 -10.65 15.90
C VAL A 35 18.77 -12.05 16.44
N ALA A 36 19.06 -12.14 17.73
CA ALA A 36 19.36 -13.42 18.40
C ALA A 36 18.16 -14.39 18.36
N THR A 37 16.95 -13.85 18.39
CA THR A 37 15.69 -14.61 18.32
C THR A 37 14.77 -14.02 17.25
N PRO A 38 14.34 -14.79 16.24
CA PRO A 38 13.37 -14.31 15.27
C PRO A 38 12.02 -14.00 15.95
N PRO A 39 11.25 -13.01 15.46
CA PRO A 39 9.96 -12.68 16.04
C PRO A 39 9.00 -13.86 15.82
N SER A 40 8.16 -14.17 16.79
CA SER A 40 7.08 -15.15 16.57
C SER A 40 6.00 -14.55 15.67
N ASN A 41 5.29 -15.38 14.91
CA ASN A 41 4.16 -14.90 14.11
C ASN A 41 3.07 -14.28 15.01
N ALA A 42 2.87 -14.80 16.23
CA ALA A 42 1.95 -14.23 17.21
C ALA A 42 2.32 -12.78 17.59
N ALA A 43 3.61 -12.47 17.76
CA ALA A 43 4.06 -11.10 18.01
C ALA A 43 3.75 -10.16 16.85
N LEU A 44 3.98 -10.61 15.61
CA LEU A 44 3.61 -9.84 14.40
C LEU A 44 2.10 -9.61 14.30
N THR A 45 1.28 -10.59 14.69
CA THR A 45 -0.19 -10.46 14.72
C THR A 45 -0.67 -9.45 15.77
N LEU A 46 0.01 -9.34 16.91
CA LEU A 46 -0.31 -8.29 17.90
C LEU A 46 -0.02 -6.89 17.35
N ILE A 47 1.12 -6.70 16.68
CA ILE A 47 1.47 -5.43 16.03
C ILE A 47 0.45 -5.09 14.94
N GLU A 48 0.11 -6.06 14.08
CA GLU A 48 -0.91 -5.88 13.04
C GLU A 48 -2.26 -5.47 13.62
N THR A 49 -2.69 -6.12 14.71
CA THR A 49 -3.95 -5.80 15.38
C THR A 49 -3.96 -4.37 15.91
N ALA A 50 -2.86 -3.92 16.51
CA ALA A 50 -2.70 -2.55 16.98
C ALA A 50 -2.72 -1.53 15.83
N VAL A 51 -1.98 -1.78 14.75
CA VAL A 51 -1.96 -0.95 13.53
C VAL A 51 -3.36 -0.84 12.91
N ASN A 52 -4.10 -1.95 12.83
CA ASN A 52 -5.44 -1.97 12.26
C ASN A 52 -6.46 -1.22 13.13
N SER A 53 -6.27 -1.23 14.46
CA SER A 53 -7.16 -0.59 15.43
C SER A 53 -6.87 0.91 15.64
N ALA A 54 -5.76 1.43 15.10
CA ALA A 54 -5.34 2.82 15.31
C ALA A 54 -6.28 3.86 14.65
N LEU A 55 -6.94 3.50 13.54
CA LEU A 55 -7.92 4.34 12.88
C LEU A 55 -9.33 4.01 13.39
N ARG A 56 -9.82 4.79 14.35
CA ARG A 56 -11.17 4.64 14.89
C ARG A 56 -12.20 5.12 13.86
N ALA A 57 -13.29 4.37 13.68
CA ALA A 57 -14.32 4.66 12.69
C ALA A 57 -15.12 5.95 12.95
N SER A 58 -15.11 6.46 14.19
CA SER A 58 -15.95 7.59 14.61
C SER A 58 -15.29 8.97 14.50
N SER A 59 -14.06 9.04 13.98
CA SER A 59 -13.34 10.30 13.89
C SER A 59 -13.67 11.01 12.58
N GLU A 60 -14.34 12.16 12.66
CA GLU A 60 -14.40 13.09 11.54
C GLU A 60 -12.96 13.55 11.25
N LEU A 61 -12.43 13.18 10.09
CA LEU A 61 -11.07 13.50 9.67
C LEU A 61 -11.11 14.35 8.40
N LYS A 62 -10.21 15.31 8.29
CA LYS A 62 -10.00 16.05 7.03
C LYS A 62 -9.42 15.10 5.99
N ASP A 63 -9.66 15.37 4.71
CA ASP A 63 -9.18 14.51 3.62
C ASP A 63 -7.65 14.39 3.60
N THR A 64 -6.94 15.45 4.02
CA THR A 64 -5.49 15.41 4.23
C THR A 64 -5.08 14.40 5.29
N GLN A 65 -5.81 14.34 6.42
CA GLN A 65 -5.54 13.39 7.49
C GLN A 65 -5.92 11.97 7.08
N LYS A 66 -7.08 11.79 6.44
CA LYS A 66 -7.51 10.48 5.90
C LYS A 66 -6.46 9.91 4.95
N ALA A 67 -5.97 10.71 4.00
CA ALA A 67 -4.94 10.32 3.06
C ALA A 67 -3.68 9.80 3.78
N ASN A 68 -3.10 10.60 4.66
CA ASN A 68 -1.88 10.22 5.38
C ASN A 68 -2.07 8.96 6.23
N LEU A 69 -3.15 8.93 7.02
CA LEU A 69 -3.39 7.84 7.96
C LEU A 69 -3.68 6.52 7.24
N ARG A 70 -4.52 6.54 6.19
CA ARG A 70 -4.85 5.32 5.43
C ARG A 70 -3.65 4.80 4.64
N VAL A 71 -2.94 5.66 3.92
CA VAL A 71 -1.75 5.23 3.17
C VAL A 71 -0.68 4.70 4.13
N THR A 72 -0.44 5.36 5.27
CA THR A 72 0.52 4.90 6.27
C THR A 72 0.11 3.56 6.89
N GLN A 73 -1.17 3.37 7.23
CA GLN A 73 -1.67 2.09 7.75
C GLN A 73 -1.47 0.95 6.74
N LEU A 74 -1.83 1.17 5.48
CA LEU A 74 -1.70 0.17 4.42
C LEU A 74 -0.23 -0.17 4.14
N TRP A 75 0.64 0.83 4.17
CA TRP A 75 2.08 0.64 4.06
C TRP A 75 2.64 -0.20 5.22
N LEU A 76 2.24 0.07 6.46
CA LEU A 76 2.64 -0.74 7.62
C LEU A 76 2.15 -2.20 7.51
N ARG A 77 0.97 -2.43 6.94
CA ARG A 77 0.47 -3.79 6.63
C ARG A 77 1.38 -4.51 5.63
N ILE A 78 1.89 -3.81 4.61
CA ILE A 78 2.90 -4.37 3.68
C ILE A 78 4.22 -4.67 4.39
N ILE A 79 4.72 -3.78 5.24
CA ILE A 79 5.95 -4.03 6.01
C ILE A 79 5.81 -5.29 6.88
N LEU A 80 4.69 -5.43 7.59
CA LEU A 80 4.40 -6.63 8.39
C LEU A 80 4.32 -7.90 7.53
N TRP A 81 3.69 -7.81 6.37
CA TRP A 81 3.63 -8.92 5.41
C TRP A 81 5.02 -9.32 4.89
N GLN A 82 5.89 -8.35 4.55
CA GLN A 82 7.26 -8.61 4.14
C GLN A 82 8.07 -9.30 5.24
N LEU A 83 7.86 -8.91 6.51
CA LEU A 83 8.48 -9.61 7.64
C LEU A 83 8.00 -11.07 7.73
N ARG A 84 6.70 -11.32 7.57
CA ARG A 84 6.16 -12.70 7.54
C ARG A 84 6.71 -13.51 6.39
N LEU A 85 6.82 -12.92 5.19
CA LEU A 85 7.46 -13.55 4.04
C LEU A 85 8.91 -13.95 4.37
N ARG A 86 9.69 -13.01 4.92
CA ARG A 86 11.11 -13.22 5.25
C ARG A 86 11.33 -14.31 6.30
N PHE A 87 10.45 -14.42 7.28
CA PHE A 87 10.54 -15.43 8.35
C PHE A 87 9.76 -16.72 8.04
N GLY A 88 9.18 -16.87 6.84
CA GLY A 88 8.50 -18.10 6.42
C GLY A 88 7.16 -18.35 7.12
N TYR A 89 6.44 -17.29 7.51
CA TYR A 89 5.14 -17.37 8.18
C TYR A 89 3.94 -17.27 7.24
N LEU A 90 4.17 -17.17 5.93
CA LEU A 90 3.08 -17.19 4.96
C LEU A 90 2.60 -18.62 4.70
N GLN A 91 1.32 -18.74 4.39
CA GLN A 91 0.60 -19.98 4.13
C GLN A 91 -0.15 -19.86 2.80
N VAL A 92 -0.56 -21.00 2.25
CA VAL A 92 -1.49 -21.02 1.12
C VAL A 92 -2.87 -20.53 1.60
N ALA A 93 -3.62 -19.88 0.71
CA ALA A 93 -4.88 -19.21 1.03
C ALA A 93 -5.89 -20.09 1.78
N GLU A 94 -5.96 -21.37 1.44
CA GLU A 94 -6.91 -22.34 2.01
C GLU A 94 -6.61 -22.71 3.47
N GLU A 95 -5.35 -22.56 3.89
CA GLU A 95 -4.87 -22.93 5.23
C GLU A 95 -4.72 -21.72 6.16
N ALA A 96 -4.67 -20.52 5.59
CA ALA A 96 -4.40 -19.30 6.32
C ALA A 96 -5.58 -18.86 7.18
N ALA A 97 -5.33 -18.68 8.49
CA ALA A 97 -6.34 -18.16 9.41
C ALA A 97 -6.70 -16.68 9.14
N GLN A 98 -5.81 -15.94 8.47
CA GLN A 98 -5.97 -14.52 8.16
C GLN A 98 -5.40 -14.25 6.77
N SER A 99 -6.07 -13.37 6.01
CA SER A 99 -5.58 -12.98 4.68
C SER A 99 -4.16 -12.41 4.72
N SER A 100 -3.80 -11.69 5.79
CA SER A 100 -2.44 -11.13 6.00
C SER A 100 -1.32 -12.16 6.09
N MET A 101 -1.66 -13.43 6.23
CA MET A 101 -0.75 -14.57 6.24
C MET A 101 -0.66 -15.27 4.88
N THR A 102 -1.26 -14.73 3.83
CA THR A 102 -1.25 -15.33 2.50
C THR A 102 -0.26 -14.63 1.56
N TYR A 103 0.15 -15.35 0.51
CA TYR A 103 0.98 -14.77 -0.54
C TYR A 103 0.26 -13.70 -1.38
N HIS A 104 -1.08 -13.70 -1.43
CA HIS A 104 -1.86 -12.76 -2.25
C HIS A 104 -2.24 -11.46 -1.51
N TYR A 105 -1.93 -11.34 -0.22
CA TYR A 105 -2.31 -10.20 0.60
C TYR A 105 -1.95 -8.82 0.04
N PRO A 106 -0.77 -8.60 -0.60
CA PRO A 106 -0.46 -7.31 -1.21
C PRO A 106 -1.48 -6.84 -2.26
N LEU A 107 -2.17 -7.76 -2.94
CA LEU A 107 -3.22 -7.41 -3.91
C LEU A 107 -4.48 -6.87 -3.21
N GLU A 108 -4.81 -7.41 -2.04
CA GLU A 108 -5.90 -6.88 -1.23
C GLU A 108 -5.57 -5.49 -0.68
N VAL A 109 -4.33 -5.30 -0.21
CA VAL A 109 -3.86 -3.99 0.27
C VAL A 109 -3.84 -2.95 -0.87
N ALA A 110 -3.45 -3.34 -2.08
CA ALA A 110 -3.51 -2.48 -3.26
C ALA A 110 -4.95 -2.06 -3.58
N LYS A 111 -5.90 -3.00 -3.54
CA LYS A 111 -7.32 -2.70 -3.72
C LYS A 111 -7.87 -1.76 -2.63
N ASP A 112 -7.52 -2.00 -1.37
CA ASP A 112 -7.88 -1.14 -0.24
C ASP A 112 -7.33 0.27 -0.41
N LEU A 113 -6.12 0.40 -0.96
CA LEU A 113 -5.49 1.68 -1.26
C LEU A 113 -6.27 2.45 -2.34
N VAL A 114 -6.69 1.77 -3.42
CA VAL A 114 -7.53 2.37 -4.47
C VAL A 114 -8.87 2.80 -3.88
N LEU A 115 -9.52 1.95 -3.09
CA LEU A 115 -10.78 2.28 -2.39
C LEU A 115 -10.62 3.49 -1.45
N SER A 116 -9.50 3.59 -0.74
CA SER A 116 -9.26 4.64 0.25
C SER A 116 -8.88 6.00 -0.36
N THR A 117 -8.45 6.03 -1.62
CA THR A 117 -7.89 7.25 -2.25
C THR A 117 -8.70 7.77 -3.43
N ARG A 118 -9.55 6.95 -4.07
CA ARG A 118 -10.27 7.33 -5.31
C ARG A 118 -11.16 8.57 -5.17
N ASP A 119 -11.72 8.76 -3.98
CA ASP A 119 -12.67 9.85 -3.69
C ASP A 119 -11.97 11.06 -3.01
N LEU A 120 -10.65 11.00 -2.81
CA LEU A 120 -9.89 12.08 -2.19
C LEU A 120 -9.35 13.05 -3.25
N PRO A 121 -9.37 14.37 -2.98
CA PRO A 121 -8.65 15.33 -3.82
C PRO A 121 -7.16 14.99 -3.85
N VAL A 122 -6.55 14.97 -5.04
CA VAL A 122 -5.12 14.64 -5.16
C VAL A 122 -4.23 15.63 -4.40
N ASP A 123 -4.64 16.89 -4.28
CA ASP A 123 -3.89 17.87 -3.46
C ASP A 123 -3.86 17.47 -1.98
N SER A 124 -4.91 16.83 -1.46
CA SER A 124 -4.94 16.33 -0.07
C SER A 124 -3.94 15.19 0.19
N ILE A 125 -3.51 14.49 -0.87
CA ILE A 125 -2.46 13.47 -0.81
C ILE A 125 -1.09 14.14 -1.04
N LYS A 126 -1.01 15.05 -2.02
CA LYS A 126 0.20 15.75 -2.44
C LYS A 126 0.88 16.55 -1.33
N VAL A 127 0.11 17.13 -0.40
CA VAL A 127 0.65 17.94 0.71
C VAL A 127 1.61 17.19 1.63
N HIS A 128 1.58 15.86 1.66
CA HIS A 128 2.45 15.05 2.53
C HIS A 128 3.84 14.80 1.95
N GLY A 129 4.10 15.27 0.73
CA GLY A 129 5.43 15.22 0.12
C GLY A 129 5.85 13.83 -0.35
N VAL A 130 7.15 13.71 -0.65
CA VAL A 130 7.74 12.51 -1.28
C VAL A 130 7.64 11.26 -0.42
N GLY A 131 7.68 11.40 0.92
CA GLY A 131 7.60 10.25 1.83
C GLY A 131 6.25 9.51 1.76
N LEU A 132 5.16 10.19 1.35
CA LEU A 132 3.89 9.51 1.09
C LEU A 132 3.90 8.83 -0.30
N THR A 133 4.54 9.45 -1.29
CA THR A 133 4.75 8.85 -2.62
C THR A 133 5.55 7.54 -2.50
N GLU A 134 6.59 7.50 -1.68
CA GLU A 134 7.39 6.30 -1.39
C GLU A 134 6.53 5.17 -0.84
N LYS A 135 5.64 5.47 0.12
CA LYS A 135 4.74 4.47 0.71
C LYS A 135 3.79 3.87 -0.33
N LEU A 136 3.25 4.70 -1.22
CA LEU A 136 2.40 4.23 -2.32
C LEU A 136 3.20 3.35 -3.30
N PHE A 137 4.43 3.75 -3.61
CA PHE A 137 5.33 2.99 -4.46
C PHE A 137 5.70 1.63 -3.85
N ASP A 138 5.99 1.55 -2.54
CA ASP A 138 6.28 0.29 -1.85
C ASP A 138 5.10 -0.68 -1.92
N ILE A 139 3.87 -0.17 -1.72
CA ILE A 139 2.64 -0.97 -1.83
C ILE A 139 2.47 -1.48 -3.27
N ALA A 140 2.62 -0.60 -4.26
CA ALA A 140 2.51 -0.97 -5.67
C ALA A 140 3.57 -2.00 -6.07
N SER A 141 4.81 -1.84 -5.61
CA SER A 141 5.91 -2.77 -5.87
C SER A 141 5.64 -4.15 -5.28
N ALA A 142 5.15 -4.22 -4.03
CA ALA A 142 4.75 -5.50 -3.43
C ALA A 142 3.60 -6.18 -4.21
N ALA A 143 2.67 -5.41 -4.77
CA ALA A 143 1.62 -5.96 -5.62
C ALA A 143 2.18 -6.52 -6.95
N VAL A 144 3.13 -5.81 -7.59
CA VAL A 144 3.83 -6.28 -8.80
C VAL A 144 4.54 -7.61 -8.54
N ASP A 145 5.29 -7.71 -7.44
CA ASP A 145 6.01 -8.93 -7.03
C ASP A 145 5.09 -10.15 -6.91
N VAL A 146 3.87 -9.95 -6.41
CA VAL A 146 2.88 -11.02 -6.24
C VAL A 146 2.24 -11.40 -7.57
N LEU A 147 1.87 -10.44 -8.41
CA LEU A 147 1.28 -10.74 -9.73
C LEU A 147 2.24 -11.50 -10.64
N ALA A 148 3.54 -11.26 -10.49
CA ALA A 148 4.57 -12.01 -11.21
C ALA A 148 4.64 -13.49 -10.83
N ARG A 149 4.20 -13.85 -9.62
CA ARG A 149 4.45 -15.17 -9.02
C ARG A 149 3.18 -15.99 -8.79
N VAL A 150 2.02 -15.35 -8.76
CA VAL A 150 0.73 -16.02 -8.53
C VAL A 150 -0.01 -16.16 -9.87
N PRO A 151 -0.33 -17.39 -10.32
CA PRO A 151 -1.19 -17.57 -11.48
C PRO A 151 -2.55 -16.93 -11.20
N ILE A 152 -2.82 -15.79 -11.82
CA ILE A 152 -4.17 -15.22 -11.83
C ILE A 152 -4.98 -16.13 -12.75
N THR A 153 -5.66 -17.11 -12.19
CA THR A 153 -6.61 -17.89 -12.98
C THR A 153 -7.71 -16.94 -13.47
N PRO A 154 -7.95 -16.83 -14.79
CA PRO A 154 -9.04 -16.01 -15.30
C PRO A 154 -10.36 -16.76 -15.07
N SER A 155 -10.81 -16.81 -13.81
CA SER A 155 -12.05 -17.50 -13.48
C SER A 155 -12.69 -16.94 -12.22
N SER A 156 -13.48 -15.88 -12.42
CA SER A 156 -14.90 -15.94 -12.06
C SER A 156 -15.64 -14.78 -12.75
N PRO A 157 -16.72 -15.04 -13.52
CA PRO A 157 -17.57 -14.01 -14.10
C PRO A 157 -18.37 -13.21 -13.03
N HIS A 158 -18.05 -13.37 -11.74
CA HIS A 158 -18.68 -12.69 -10.61
C HIS A 158 -17.79 -11.62 -9.95
N ARG A 159 -16.59 -11.31 -10.47
CA ARG A 159 -15.84 -10.13 -9.99
C ARG A 159 -16.46 -8.86 -10.55
N MET A 160 -17.48 -8.35 -9.85
CA MET A 160 -18.00 -7.01 -10.04
C MET A 160 -16.97 -6.01 -9.48
N GLY A 161 -15.94 -5.68 -10.26
CA GLY A 161 -14.91 -4.71 -9.88
C GLY A 161 -13.65 -4.73 -10.76
N ALA A 162 -12.87 -3.66 -10.68
CA ALA A 162 -11.55 -3.51 -11.28
C ALA A 162 -10.63 -4.69 -10.89
N GLY A 163 -9.84 -5.20 -11.84
CA GLY A 163 -8.88 -6.27 -11.59
C GLY A 163 -7.60 -5.77 -10.91
N PRO A 164 -6.71 -6.67 -10.44
CA PRO A 164 -5.42 -6.27 -9.86
C PRO A 164 -4.56 -5.40 -10.79
N GLU A 165 -4.70 -5.59 -12.10
CA GLU A 165 -4.03 -4.77 -13.13
C GLU A 165 -4.61 -3.35 -13.19
N ASP A 166 -5.93 -3.20 -13.05
CA ASP A 166 -6.61 -1.91 -12.99
C ASP A 166 -6.24 -1.15 -11.72
N ASP A 167 -6.13 -1.86 -10.59
CA ASP A 167 -5.69 -1.29 -9.31
C ASP A 167 -4.24 -0.76 -9.43
N LEU A 168 -3.33 -1.53 -10.05
CA LEU A 168 -1.97 -1.08 -10.36
C LEU A 168 -1.91 0.11 -11.30
N ASN A 169 -2.71 0.08 -12.37
CA ASN A 169 -2.85 1.19 -13.30
C ASN A 169 -3.30 2.47 -12.57
N TYR A 170 -4.29 2.35 -11.67
CA TYR A 170 -4.72 3.45 -10.84
C TYR A 170 -3.58 3.95 -9.94
N MET A 171 -2.89 3.06 -9.23
CA MET A 171 -1.80 3.42 -8.33
C MET A 171 -0.67 4.14 -9.08
N ARG A 172 -0.26 3.65 -10.25
CA ARG A 172 0.75 4.30 -11.10
C ARG A 172 0.33 5.71 -11.51
N ARG A 173 -0.91 5.87 -12.00
CA ARG A 173 -1.46 7.20 -12.34
C ARG A 173 -1.49 8.14 -11.14
N LEU A 174 -1.85 7.64 -9.96
CA LEU A 174 -1.82 8.43 -8.74
C LEU A 174 -0.39 8.85 -8.40
N ILE A 175 0.55 7.90 -8.33
CA ILE A 175 1.98 8.13 -8.01
C ILE A 175 2.56 9.20 -8.94
N THR A 176 2.34 9.13 -10.25
CA THR A 176 2.89 10.11 -11.22
C THR A 176 2.44 11.55 -10.97
N ARG A 177 1.32 11.77 -10.27
CA ARG A 177 0.79 13.10 -9.93
C ARG A 177 1.32 13.66 -8.61
N LEU A 178 2.06 12.85 -7.85
CA LEU A 178 2.57 13.18 -6.52
C LEU A 178 4.04 13.62 -6.57
N PRO A 179 4.57 14.25 -5.51
CA PRO A 179 5.94 14.75 -5.48
C PRO A 179 6.95 13.61 -5.69
N GLY A 180 7.90 13.81 -6.61
CA GLY A 180 8.88 12.78 -7.02
C GLY A 180 8.32 11.68 -7.94
N GLY A 181 7.00 11.63 -8.13
CA GLY A 181 6.30 10.58 -8.87
C GLY A 181 6.73 10.47 -10.32
N ASN A 182 6.52 11.54 -11.11
CA ASN A 182 6.84 11.56 -12.54
C ASN A 182 8.36 11.46 -12.82
N SER A 183 9.20 12.01 -11.94
CA SER A 183 10.64 12.10 -12.17
C SER A 183 11.44 10.86 -11.71
N ILE A 184 10.91 10.06 -10.77
CA ILE A 184 11.64 8.95 -10.15
C ILE A 184 10.79 7.69 -10.15
N TYR A 185 9.63 7.73 -9.46
CA TYR A 185 8.88 6.50 -9.18
C TYR A 185 8.15 5.92 -10.38
N ASP A 186 7.79 6.72 -11.39
CA ASP A 186 7.18 6.21 -12.62
C ASP A 186 8.15 5.31 -13.39
N GLU A 187 9.39 5.76 -13.59
CA GLU A 187 10.42 4.95 -14.27
C GLU A 187 10.79 3.71 -13.46
N LEU A 188 10.92 3.83 -12.14
CA LEU A 188 11.20 2.67 -11.27
C LEU A 188 10.08 1.63 -11.32
N LEU A 189 8.82 2.08 -11.25
CA LEU A 189 7.67 1.17 -11.27
C LEU A 189 7.53 0.52 -12.65
N ASP A 190 7.74 1.28 -13.74
CA ASP A 190 7.72 0.76 -15.10
C ASP A 190 8.75 -0.35 -15.31
N LYS A 191 10.01 -0.09 -14.91
CA LYS A 191 11.08 -1.10 -14.95
C LYS A 191 10.74 -2.32 -14.11
N HIS A 192 10.18 -2.12 -12.92
CA HIS A 192 9.80 -3.23 -12.04
C HIS A 192 8.70 -4.09 -12.69
N ILE A 193 7.67 -3.48 -13.27
CA ILE A 193 6.61 -4.20 -13.98
C ILE A 193 7.17 -4.97 -15.17
N GLN A 194 8.02 -4.36 -15.99
CA GLN A 194 8.61 -5.03 -17.15
C GLN A 194 9.48 -6.24 -16.77
N GLN A 195 10.21 -6.14 -15.65
CA GLN A 195 11.05 -7.23 -15.15
C GLN A 195 10.24 -8.37 -14.51
N ALA A 196 9.19 -8.02 -13.76
CA ALA A 196 8.42 -8.99 -12.98
C ALA A 196 7.26 -9.60 -13.78
N VAL A 197 6.59 -8.82 -14.62
CA VAL A 197 5.42 -9.23 -15.42
C VAL A 197 5.58 -8.76 -16.88
N PRO A 198 6.41 -9.43 -17.70
CA PRO A 198 6.76 -8.96 -19.05
C PRO A 198 5.57 -8.79 -20.01
N SER A 199 4.45 -9.47 -19.74
CA SER A 199 3.24 -9.45 -20.57
C SER A 199 2.26 -8.32 -20.22
N MET A 200 2.46 -7.59 -19.12
CA MET A 200 1.54 -6.57 -18.64
C MET A 200 1.86 -5.21 -19.26
N VAL A 201 1.04 -4.76 -20.21
CA VAL A 201 1.15 -3.42 -20.82
C VAL A 201 0.24 -2.46 -20.05
N LEU A 202 0.82 -1.64 -19.15
CA LEU A 202 0.08 -0.55 -18.52
C LEU A 202 0.04 0.64 -19.48
N GLY A 203 -1.17 1.20 -19.68
CA GLY A 203 -1.42 2.25 -20.66
C GLY A 203 -0.63 3.53 -20.37
N GLY A 204 0.52 3.70 -21.03
CA GLY A 204 1.23 4.96 -21.16
C GLY A 204 0.50 5.85 -22.17
N GLY A 205 0.02 7.00 -21.72
CA GLY A 205 -0.60 7.99 -22.60
C GLY A 205 0.40 8.44 -23.67
N THR A 206 0.17 8.04 -24.91
CA THR A 206 0.75 8.70 -26.08
C THR A 206 -0.25 9.77 -26.55
N PRO A 207 0.16 11.04 -26.72
CA PRO A 207 -0.69 12.04 -27.36
C PRO A 207 -0.94 11.60 -28.81
N GLY A 208 -2.20 11.55 -29.21
CA GLY A 208 -2.63 11.08 -30.51
C GLY A 208 -1.90 11.79 -31.65
N GLN A 209 -1.29 11.01 -32.54
CA GLN A 209 -1.03 11.46 -33.90
C GLN A 209 -2.33 11.32 -34.68
N SER A 210 -2.97 12.47 -34.92
CA SER A 210 -4.03 12.65 -35.89
C SER A 210 -3.48 12.42 -37.29
N GLY A 211 -3.74 11.25 -37.85
CA GLY A 211 -3.58 11.00 -39.28
C GLY A 211 -4.67 11.73 -40.06
N HIS A 212 -4.30 12.80 -40.75
CA HIS A 212 -5.14 13.44 -41.76
C HIS A 212 -4.88 12.77 -43.11
N PRO A 213 -5.90 12.27 -43.84
CA PRO A 213 -5.72 11.82 -45.21
C PRO A 213 -5.85 13.00 -46.18
N THR A 214 -4.95 13.08 -47.15
CA THR A 214 -5.22 13.68 -48.47
C THR A 214 -4.73 12.72 -49.54
#